data_AF-D2QAS3-F1
#
_entry.id   AF-D2QAS3-F1
#
_cell.length_a   1.000
_cell.length_b   1.000
_cell.length_c   1.000
_cell.angle_alpha   90.00
_cell.angle_beta   90.00
_cell.angle_gamma   90.00
#
_symmetry.space_group_name_H-M   'P 1'
#
loop_
_entity.id
_entity.type
_entity.pdbx_description
1 polymer ?
#
loop_
_entity_poly.entity_id
_entity_poly.type
_entity_poly.pdbx_seq_one_letter_code
_entity_poly.pdbx_strand_id
1 'polypeptide(L)'
;MTQATLSRDLDEIHATKTRLSDGTVAYAIGVKQPDEGSAANPDAKAEQQISRVLSGLVTSVAAARNLVVVHTPSGAAQYVASVIDRQPIEGVLGTIAGDDTVMVICADDHGAKQRAQWLLDVVSKG
;
A
#
# COMPACT_ATOMS: atom_id res chain seq x y z
N MET A 1 9.14 28.44 5.65
CA MET A 1 8.42 28.07 4.42
C MET A 1 7.67 29.29 3.91
N THR A 2 7.68 29.55 2.60
CA THR A 2 6.96 30.69 1.98
C THR A 2 5.82 30.20 1.10
N GLN A 3 4.84 31.06 0.81
CA GLN A 3 3.68 30.73 -0.03
C GLN A 3 4.10 30.21 -1.43
N ALA A 4 5.23 30.68 -1.96
CA ALA A 4 5.75 30.24 -3.26
C ALA A 4 6.23 28.78 -3.25
N THR A 5 6.71 28.27 -2.11
CA THR A 5 7.11 26.87 -1.96
C THR A 5 5.87 25.97 -1.88
N LEU A 6 4.88 26.35 -1.08
CA LEU A 6 3.64 25.57 -0.93
C LEU A 6 2.87 25.42 -2.24
N SER A 7 2.86 26.45 -3.11
CA SER A 7 2.22 26.35 -4.43
C SER A 7 2.90 25.33 -5.33
N ARG A 8 4.24 25.25 -5.30
CA ARG A 8 4.99 24.28 -6.12
C ARG A 8 4.78 22.86 -5.62
N ASP A 9 4.84 22.67 -4.31
CA ASP A 9 4.61 21.35 -3.68
C ASP A 9 3.21 20.82 -4.03
N LEU A 10 2.20 21.70 -4.10
CA LEU A 10 0.83 21.35 -4.50
C LEU A 10 0.71 21.01 -6.00
N ASP A 11 1.43 21.73 -6.86
CA ASP A 11 1.47 21.42 -8.30
C ASP A 11 2.18 20.10 -8.57
N GLU A 12 3.28 19.80 -7.86
CA GLU A 12 4.04 18.54 -7.98
C GLU A 12 3.18 17.32 -7.63
N ILE A 13 2.33 17.43 -6.59
CA ILE A 13 1.41 16.34 -6.19
C ILE A 13 0.07 16.36 -6.93
N HIS A 14 -0.09 17.20 -7.96
CA HIS A 14 -1.34 17.33 -8.74
C HIS A 14 -2.57 17.61 -7.86
N ALA A 15 -2.41 18.46 -6.84
CA ALA A 15 -3.50 18.87 -5.98
C ALA A 15 -4.47 19.81 -6.72
N THR A 16 -5.72 19.37 -6.87
CA THR A 16 -6.80 20.16 -7.48
C THR A 16 -7.56 20.93 -6.41
N LYS A 17 -7.93 22.17 -6.73
CA LYS A 17 -8.72 23.03 -5.84
C LYS A 17 -10.19 22.65 -5.96
N THR A 18 -10.74 22.00 -4.94
CA THR A 18 -12.15 21.60 -4.84
C THR A 18 -12.92 22.56 -3.92
N ARG A 19 -14.18 22.82 -4.28
CA ARG A 19 -15.10 23.57 -3.44
C ARG A 19 -16.04 22.59 -2.74
N LEU A 20 -16.05 22.61 -1.42
CA LEU A 20 -16.92 21.80 -0.59
C LEU A 20 -18.36 22.34 -0.61
N SER A 21 -19.32 21.50 -0.23
CA SER A 21 -20.75 21.83 -0.21
C SER A 21 -21.12 22.98 0.72
N ASP A 22 -20.27 23.28 1.70
CA ASP A 22 -20.38 24.40 2.63
C ASP A 22 -19.77 25.71 2.07
N GLY A 23 -19.22 25.69 0.85
CA GLY A 23 -18.59 26.83 0.19
C GLY A 23 -17.09 26.98 0.47
N THR A 24 -16.52 26.18 1.38
CA THR A 24 -15.10 26.19 1.74
C THR A 24 -14.24 25.63 0.60
N VAL A 25 -13.04 26.18 0.46
CA VAL A 25 -12.07 25.78 -0.57
C VAL A 25 -11.05 24.85 0.07
N ALA A 26 -10.90 23.64 -0.49
CA ALA A 26 -9.91 22.65 -0.07
C ALA A 26 -9.09 22.17 -1.27
N TYR A 27 -7.84 21.79 -1.03
CA TYR A 27 -7.00 21.12 -2.04
C TYR A 27 -7.17 19.62 -1.88
N ALA A 28 -7.56 18.94 -2.96
CA ALA A 28 -7.68 17.50 -3.03
C ALA A 28 -6.65 16.97 -4.02
N ILE A 29 -5.82 16.03 -3.57
CA ILE A 29 -4.91 15.31 -4.46
C ILE A 29 -5.78 14.49 -5.41
N GLY A 30 -5.70 14.77 -6.72
CA GLY A 30 -6.42 14.01 -7.72
C GLY A 30 -5.89 12.60 -7.73
N VAL A 31 -6.57 11.67 -7.05
CA VAL A 31 -6.43 10.24 -7.38
C VAL A 31 -6.89 10.16 -8.82
N LYS A 32 -5.91 10.03 -9.73
CA LYS A 32 -6.07 9.92 -11.18
C LYS A 32 -7.37 9.16 -11.46
N GLN A 33 -8.37 9.87 -11.98
CA GLN A 33 -9.67 9.31 -12.32
C GLN A 33 -9.40 8.02 -13.11
N PRO A 34 -10.01 6.88 -12.76
CA PRO A 34 -9.75 5.64 -13.48
C PRO A 34 -10.07 5.89 -14.94
N ASP A 35 -9.16 5.54 -15.85
CA ASP A 35 -9.45 5.50 -17.28
C ASP A 35 -10.81 4.81 -17.47
N GLU A 36 -11.77 5.53 -18.05
CA GLU A 36 -13.15 5.09 -18.36
C GLU A 36 -13.19 4.00 -19.45
N GLY A 37 -12.17 3.15 -19.52
CA GLY A 37 -12.02 2.13 -20.56
C GLY A 37 -11.91 0.70 -20.07
N SER A 38 -11.75 0.45 -18.77
CA SER A 38 -11.59 -0.91 -18.26
C SER A 38 -12.48 -1.14 -17.06
N ALA A 39 -13.61 -1.80 -17.30
CA ALA A 39 -14.36 -2.62 -16.34
C ALA A 39 -13.51 -3.82 -15.86
N ALA A 40 -12.25 -3.56 -15.49
CA ALA A 40 -11.36 -4.51 -14.88
C ALA A 40 -11.66 -4.54 -13.39
N ASN A 41 -11.88 -5.75 -12.89
CA ASN A 41 -12.19 -6.07 -11.50
C ASN A 41 -11.36 -5.17 -10.54
N PRO A 42 -11.98 -4.37 -9.65
CA PRO A 42 -11.26 -3.43 -8.78
C PRO A 42 -10.15 -4.11 -7.97
N ASP A 43 -10.36 -5.37 -7.59
CA ASP A 43 -9.37 -6.21 -6.90
C ASP A 43 -8.12 -6.46 -7.75
N ALA A 44 -8.28 -6.69 -9.05
CA ALA A 44 -7.16 -6.94 -9.97
C ALA A 44 -6.29 -5.68 -10.16
N LYS A 45 -6.91 -4.48 -10.16
CA LYS A 45 -6.16 -3.22 -10.20
C LYS A 45 -5.39 -2.98 -8.90
N ALA A 46 -6.01 -3.26 -7.75
CA ALA A 46 -5.37 -3.14 -6.44
C ALA A 46 -4.16 -4.10 -6.33
N GLU A 47 -4.34 -5.37 -6.70
CA GLU A 47 -3.24 -6.35 -6.73
C GLU A 47 -2.10 -5.93 -7.64
N GLN A 48 -2.40 -5.40 -8.83
CA GLN A 48 -1.38 -4.96 -9.77
C GLN A 48 -0.60 -3.74 -9.25
N GLN A 49 -1.26 -2.84 -8.52
CA GLN A 49 -0.61 -1.71 -7.87
C GLN A 49 0.28 -2.17 -6.71
N ILE A 50 -0.19 -3.10 -5.87
CA ILE A 50 0.61 -3.70 -4.79
C ILE A 50 1.83 -4.40 -5.38
N SER A 51 1.64 -5.22 -6.41
CA SER A 51 2.71 -6.00 -7.05
C SER A 51 3.86 -5.11 -7.53
N ARG A 52 3.56 -4.00 -8.20
CA ARG A 52 4.57 -3.02 -8.63
C ARG A 52 5.34 -2.40 -7.47
N VAL A 53 4.68 -2.14 -6.34
CA VAL A 53 5.31 -1.51 -5.18
C VAL A 53 6.16 -2.52 -4.40
N LEU A 54 5.66 -3.75 -4.25
CA LEU A 54 6.31 -4.77 -3.43
C LEU A 54 7.42 -5.54 -4.16
N SER A 55 7.36 -5.70 -5.49
CA SER A 55 8.33 -6.50 -6.28
C SER A 55 9.80 -6.06 -6.08
N GLY A 56 10.05 -4.77 -5.83
CA GLY A 56 11.39 -4.24 -5.55
C GLY A 56 11.77 -4.11 -4.08
N LEU A 57 10.85 -4.37 -3.15
CA LEU A 57 11.02 -4.04 -1.73
C LEU A 57 10.92 -5.25 -0.81
N VAL A 58 10.35 -6.37 -1.26
CA VAL A 58 10.28 -7.59 -0.46
C VAL A 58 11.44 -8.50 -0.84
N THR A 59 12.31 -8.80 0.12
CA THR A 59 13.49 -9.67 -0.09
C THR A 59 13.23 -11.10 0.31
N SER A 60 12.38 -11.35 1.31
CA SER A 60 11.90 -12.69 1.66
C SER A 60 10.62 -12.64 2.48
N VAL A 61 9.89 -13.75 2.51
CA VAL A 61 8.65 -13.93 3.27
C VAL A 61 8.69 -15.30 3.95
N ALA A 62 8.36 -15.35 5.24
CA ALA A 62 8.25 -16.59 6.01
C ALA A 62 7.03 -16.55 6.93
N ALA A 63 6.42 -17.70 7.20
CA ALA A 63 5.31 -17.82 8.15
C ALA A 63 5.74 -18.60 9.40
N ALA A 64 5.35 -18.11 10.57
CA ALA A 64 5.57 -18.77 11.86
C ALA A 64 4.30 -18.61 12.72
N ARG A 65 3.57 -19.73 12.91
CA ARG A 65 2.24 -19.69 13.54
C ARG A 65 1.33 -18.70 12.80
N ASN A 66 0.63 -17.84 13.52
CA ASN A 66 -0.23 -16.81 12.97
C ASN A 66 0.54 -15.55 12.53
N LEU A 67 1.86 -15.60 12.42
CA LEU A 67 2.69 -14.47 12.01
C LEU A 67 3.25 -14.71 10.60
N VAL A 68 3.33 -13.64 9.81
CA VAL A 68 4.14 -13.59 8.58
C VAL A 68 5.25 -12.55 8.79
N VAL A 69 6.49 -12.98 8.59
CA VAL A 69 7.67 -12.12 8.63
C VAL A 69 8.05 -11.80 7.19
N VAL A 70 8.11 -10.51 6.88
CA VAL A 70 8.51 -9.99 5.57
C VAL A 70 9.79 -9.19 5.75
N HIS A 71 10.85 -9.57 5.06
CA HIS A 71 12.09 -8.81 5.03
C HIS A 71 12.12 -7.86 3.84
N THR A 72 12.78 -6.73 4.03
CA THR A 72 12.93 -5.64 3.06
C THR A 72 14.38 -5.15 3.06
N PRO A 73 14.79 -4.30 2.10
CA PRO A 73 15.99 -3.49 2.27
C PRO A 73 15.87 -2.57 3.50
N SER A 74 17.01 -2.11 4.02
CA SER A 74 17.06 -1.17 5.15
C SER A 74 16.22 0.09 4.89
N GLY A 75 15.48 0.52 5.90
CA GLY A 75 14.58 1.67 5.87
C GLY A 75 13.28 1.50 5.07
N ALA A 76 13.03 0.33 4.46
CA ALA A 76 11.85 0.13 3.60
C ALA A 76 10.65 -0.50 4.31
N ALA A 77 10.82 -1.08 5.50
CA ALA A 77 9.78 -1.87 6.17
C ALA A 77 8.52 -1.07 6.46
N GLN A 78 8.66 0.17 6.94
CA GLN A 78 7.53 1.06 7.23
C GLN A 78 6.66 1.32 5.99
N TYR A 79 7.31 1.53 4.84
CA TYR A 79 6.59 1.77 3.59
C TYR A 79 5.88 0.49 3.12
N VAL A 80 6.54 -0.67 3.18
CA VAL A 80 5.92 -1.97 2.86
C VAL A 80 4.71 -2.26 3.76
N ALA A 81 4.82 -2.04 5.07
CA ALA A 81 3.71 -2.20 6.00
C ALA A 81 2.53 -1.29 5.66
N SER A 82 2.79 -0.01 5.37
CA SER A 82 1.74 0.94 4.96
C SER A 82 1.02 0.52 3.67
N VAL A 83 1.73 -0.12 2.74
CA VAL A 83 1.13 -0.65 1.51
C VAL A 83 0.23 -1.85 1.82
N ILE A 84 0.65 -2.73 2.72
CA ILE A 84 -0.14 -3.89 3.17
C ILE A 84 -1.39 -3.42 3.93
N ASP A 85 -1.27 -2.49 4.87
CA ASP A 85 -2.37 -2.01 5.73
C ASP A 85 -3.48 -1.29 4.95
N ARG A 86 -3.16 -0.70 3.79
CA ARG A 86 -4.16 -0.02 2.95
C ARG A 86 -5.07 -0.98 2.20
N GLN A 87 -4.78 -2.28 2.23
CA GLN A 87 -5.52 -3.29 1.50
C GLN A 87 -6.47 -4.02 2.45
N PRO A 88 -7.71 -4.29 2.03
CA PRO A 88 -8.65 -5.07 2.82
C PRO A 88 -8.30 -6.56 2.73
N ILE A 89 -7.19 -6.97 3.37
CA ILE A 89 -6.71 -8.35 3.33
C ILE A 89 -7.41 -9.15 4.42
N GLU A 90 -8.34 -10.01 4.01
CA GLU A 90 -9.05 -10.91 4.93
C GLU A 90 -8.08 -11.78 5.74
N GLY A 91 -8.33 -11.88 7.05
CA GLY A 91 -7.53 -12.68 7.97
C GLY A 91 -6.26 -12.01 8.49
N VAL A 92 -5.92 -10.80 8.02
CA VAL A 92 -4.86 -9.96 8.62
C VAL A 92 -5.46 -9.06 9.70
N LEU A 93 -4.91 -9.13 10.91
CA LEU A 93 -5.31 -8.30 12.05
C LEU A 93 -4.56 -6.97 12.10
N GLY A 94 -3.36 -6.92 11.51
CA GLY A 94 -2.56 -5.70 11.39
C GLY A 94 -1.09 -6.00 11.14
N THR A 95 -0.27 -4.95 11.03
CA THR A 95 1.17 -5.04 10.83
C THR A 95 1.96 -4.22 11.86
N ILE A 96 3.20 -4.64 12.11
CA ILE A 96 4.20 -3.87 12.86
C ILE A 96 5.49 -3.85 12.02
N ALA A 97 5.99 -2.64 11.73
CA ALA A 97 7.22 -2.45 10.99
C ALA A 97 8.39 -2.02 11.89
N GLY A 98 9.55 -2.63 11.64
CA GLY A 98 10.86 -2.16 12.09
C GLY A 98 11.53 -1.32 11.00
N ASP A 99 12.84 -1.53 10.82
CA ASP A 99 13.63 -0.89 9.75
C ASP A 99 13.63 -1.71 8.44
N ASP A 100 13.93 -3.00 8.55
CA ASP A 100 14.11 -3.93 7.43
C ASP A 100 13.17 -5.16 7.51
N THR A 101 12.25 -5.15 8.48
CA THR A 101 11.38 -6.28 8.77
C THR A 101 9.98 -5.81 9.13
N VAL A 102 8.96 -6.44 8.53
CA VAL A 102 7.55 -6.27 8.86
C VAL A 102 7.02 -7.58 9.43
N MET A 103 6.35 -7.48 10.57
CA MET A 103 5.55 -8.56 11.14
C MET A 103 4.08 -8.32 10.79
N VAL A 104 3.49 -9.22 10.03
CA VAL A 104 2.05 -9.26 9.74
C VAL A 104 1.40 -10.25 10.70
N ILE A 105 0.39 -9.81 11.44
CA ILE A 105 -0.32 -10.62 12.41
C ILE A 105 -1.61 -11.10 11.76
N CYS A 106 -1.78 -12.42 11.64
CA CYS A 106 -2.98 -13.04 11.12
C CYS A 106 -3.87 -13.61 12.24
N ALA A 107 -5.13 -13.87 11.90
CA ALA A 107 -6.11 -14.43 12.83
C ALA A 107 -5.75 -15.85 13.31
N ASP A 108 -5.11 -16.64 12.44
CA ASP A 108 -4.69 -18.01 12.73
C ASP A 108 -3.51 -18.47 11.86
N ASP A 109 -2.95 -19.65 12.18
CA ASP A 109 -1.81 -20.28 11.48
C ASP A 109 -2.12 -20.57 10.00
N HIS A 110 -3.38 -20.85 9.66
CA HIS A 110 -3.78 -21.17 8.29
C HIS A 110 -3.87 -19.90 7.43
N GLY A 111 -4.41 -18.81 7.99
CA GLY A 111 -4.40 -17.48 7.40
C GLY A 111 -2.98 -17.01 7.13
N ALA A 112 -2.07 -17.13 8.09
CA ALA A 112 -0.68 -16.74 7.91
C ALA A 112 0.00 -17.47 6.74
N LYS A 113 -0.18 -18.80 6.61
CA LYS A 113 0.36 -19.57 5.48
C LYS A 113 -0.21 -19.10 4.14
N GLN A 114 -1.51 -18.87 4.07
CA GLN A 114 -2.16 -18.36 2.85
C GLN A 114 -1.65 -16.97 2.48
N ARG A 115 -1.52 -16.06 3.45
CA ARG A 115 -1.08 -14.68 3.21
C ARG A 115 0.40 -14.62 2.84
N ALA A 116 1.24 -15.48 3.43
CA ALA A 116 2.63 -15.61 3.02
C ALA A 116 2.76 -16.05 1.56
N GLN A 117 1.99 -17.07 1.15
CA GLN A 117 1.98 -17.52 -0.25
C GLN A 117 1.45 -16.42 -1.19
N TRP A 118 0.36 -15.76 -0.82
CA TRP A 118 -0.19 -14.65 -1.60
C TRP A 118 0.84 -13.51 -1.78
N LEU A 119 1.57 -13.13 -0.73
CA LEU A 119 2.63 -12.12 -0.84
C LEU A 119 3.73 -12.55 -1.83
N LEU A 120 4.16 -13.80 -1.78
CA LEU A 120 5.15 -14.34 -2.73
C LEU A 120 4.62 -14.29 -4.17
N ASP A 121 3.36 -14.66 -4.39
CA ASP A 121 2.73 -14.64 -5.72
C ASP A 121 2.60 -13.21 -6.26
N VAL A 122 2.29 -12.24 -5.40
CA VAL A 122 2.17 -10.83 -5.76
C VAL A 122 3.53 -10.22 -6.11
N VAL A 123 4.57 -10.52 -5.33
CA VAL A 123 5.94 -10.05 -5.56
C VAL A 123 6.52 -10.64 -6.84
N SER A 124 6.21 -11.91 -7.15
CA SER A 124 6.71 -12.60 -8.35
C SER A 124 6.12 -12.10 -9.68
N LYS A 125 5.02 -11.32 -9.64
CA LYS A 125 4.29 -10.83 -10.81
C LYS A 125 4.71 -9.43 -11.28
N GLY A 126 5.49 -8.70 -10.48
CA GLY A 126 5.91 -7.32 -10.75
C GLY A 126 7.29 -7.28 -11.37
#